data_AF-A0A1A8S8D4-F1
#
_entry.id   AF-A0A1A8S8D4-F1
#
_cell.length_a   1.000
_cell.length_b   1.000
_cell.length_c   1.000
_cell.angle_alpha   90.00
_cell.angle_beta   90.00
_cell.angle_gamma   90.00
#
_symmetry.space_group_name_H-M   'P 1'
#
loop_
_entity.id
_entity.type
_entity.pdbx_description
1 polymer ?
#
loop_
_entity_poly.entity_id
_entity_poly.type
_entity_poly.pdbx_seq_one_letter_code
_entity_poly.pdbx_strand_id
1 'polypeptide(L)'
;FIGSHLVSSLVTSHPDWRIINLDNLEYCCSSRSLESVENRANYTFIKGDVRDSQLVDHLFSTGSIDVIFHLAAQTHVEASFRSASSFQRVNVDGTRVLLDAAHR
;
A
#
# COMPACT_ATOMS: atom_id res chain seq x y z
N PHE A 1 3.65 -0.64 -11.39
CA PHE A 1 2.50 -1.17 -12.15
C PHE A 1 1.23 -0.42 -11.76
N ILE A 2 0.07 -1.06 -11.53
CA ILE A 2 -1.21 -0.37 -11.26
C ILE A 2 -1.07 0.62 -10.09
N GLY A 3 -0.54 0.19 -8.94
CA GLY A 3 -0.38 1.05 -7.77
C GLY A 3 0.46 2.30 -8.04
N SER A 4 1.61 2.17 -8.69
CA SER A 4 2.47 3.32 -9.01
C SER A 4 1.81 4.28 -10.00
N HIS A 5 1.06 3.79 -10.99
CA HIS A 5 0.31 4.65 -11.91
C HIS A 5 -0.82 5.40 -11.20
N LEU A 6 -1.56 4.71 -10.31
CA LEU A 6 -2.60 5.33 -9.51
C LEU A 6 -2.03 6.44 -8.62
N VAL A 7 -0.96 6.15 -7.87
CA VAL A 7 -0.28 7.13 -7.01
C VAL A 7 0.17 8.34 -7.84
N SER A 8 0.91 8.13 -8.93
CA SER A 8 1.40 9.23 -9.76
C SER A 8 0.27 10.07 -10.35
N SER A 9 -0.84 9.43 -10.76
CA SER A 9 -2.02 10.13 -11.24
C SER A 9 -2.70 10.95 -10.15
N LEU A 10 -2.90 10.38 -8.96
CA LEU A 10 -3.57 11.08 -7.85
C LEU A 10 -2.75 12.26 -7.35
N VAL A 11 -1.44 12.07 -7.15
CA VAL A 11 -0.53 13.13 -6.70
C VAL A 11 -0.51 14.31 -7.69
N THR A 12 -0.55 14.02 -8.99
CA THR A 12 -0.49 15.05 -10.03
C THR A 12 -1.83 15.74 -10.26
N SER A 13 -2.94 14.98 -10.28
CA SER A 13 -4.27 15.51 -10.59
C SER A 13 -4.97 16.18 -9.42
N HIS A 14 -4.58 15.84 -8.18
CA HIS A 14 -5.21 16.36 -6.95
C HIS A 14 -4.14 16.92 -6.00
N PRO A 15 -3.61 18.13 -6.26
CA PRO A 15 -2.53 18.72 -5.45
C PRO A 15 -2.96 19.00 -3.99
N ASP A 16 -4.25 19.19 -3.76
CA ASP A 16 -4.82 19.44 -2.43
C ASP A 16 -5.03 18.16 -1.61
N TRP A 17 -4.89 16.98 -2.23
CA TRP A 17 -5.02 15.70 -1.54
C TRP A 17 -3.68 15.26 -1.00
N ARG A 18 -3.66 14.76 0.23
CA ARG A 18 -2.51 14.07 0.79
C ARG A 18 -2.56 12.59 0.42
N ILE A 19 -1.53 12.12 -0.28
CA ILE A 19 -1.41 10.74 -0.75
C ILE A 19 -0.33 10.02 0.07
N ILE A 20 -0.74 9.02 0.83
CA ILE A 20 0.15 8.11 1.56
C ILE A 20 0.23 6.79 0.79
N ASN A 21 1.45 6.37 0.45
CA ASN A 21 1.72 5.10 -0.20
C ASN A 21 2.46 4.16 0.76
N LEU A 22 1.79 3.10 1.21
CA LEU A 22 2.34 2.05 2.06
C LEU A 22 2.72 0.84 1.20
N ASP A 23 4.01 0.48 1.17
CA ASP A 23 4.49 -0.67 0.41
C ASP A 23 5.72 -1.29 1.10
N ASN A 24 5.84 -2.62 1.09
CA ASN A 24 6.96 -3.33 1.72
C ASN A 24 8.17 -3.52 0.78
N LEU A 25 8.05 -3.07 -0.47
CA LEU A 25 9.01 -3.19 -1.58
C LEU A 25 9.32 -4.65 -1.98
N GLU A 26 8.46 -5.60 -1.64
CA GLU A 26 8.68 -7.01 -2.00
C GLU A 26 8.25 -7.33 -3.43
N TYR A 27 9.03 -8.22 -4.06
CA TYR A 27 8.75 -9.02 -5.25
C TYR A 27 8.44 -8.31 -6.59
N CYS A 28 7.80 -7.14 -6.62
CA CYS A 28 7.40 -6.44 -7.86
C CYS A 28 7.49 -4.90 -7.76
N CYS A 29 8.10 -4.37 -6.71
CA CYS A 29 8.16 -2.94 -6.51
C CYS A 29 9.38 -2.33 -7.22
N SER A 30 9.15 -1.25 -7.97
CA SER A 30 10.20 -0.46 -8.61
C SER A 30 10.08 0.97 -8.13
N SER A 31 11.04 1.42 -7.31
CA SER A 31 11.11 2.80 -6.85
C SER A 31 11.17 3.79 -8.02
N ARG A 32 11.76 3.38 -9.16
CA ARG A 32 11.80 4.18 -10.39
C ARG A 32 10.42 4.63 -10.87
N SER A 33 9.37 3.84 -10.62
CA SER A 33 8.03 4.19 -11.08
C SER A 33 7.42 5.40 -10.37
N LEU A 34 8.02 5.86 -9.27
CA LEU A 34 7.55 6.96 -8.43
C LEU A 34 8.54 8.14 -8.35
N GLU A 35 9.69 8.06 -9.03
CA GLU A 35 10.71 9.13 -9.05
C GLU A 35 10.12 10.48 -9.48
N SER A 36 9.15 10.49 -10.39
CA SER A 36 8.51 11.73 -10.87
C SER A 36 7.64 12.43 -9.83
N VAL A 37 7.27 11.74 -8.75
CA VAL A 37 6.38 12.25 -7.70
C VAL A 37 6.95 12.18 -6.30
N GLU A 38 8.13 11.58 -6.11
CA GLU A 38 8.73 11.33 -4.79
C GLU A 38 8.97 12.61 -3.97
N ASN A 39 9.28 13.73 -4.64
CA ASN A 39 9.57 15.02 -4.01
C ASN A 39 8.36 15.96 -3.94
N ARG A 40 7.15 15.47 -4.24
CA ARG A 40 5.93 16.28 -4.18
C ARG A 40 5.50 16.46 -2.73
N ALA A 41 5.18 17.69 -2.34
CA ALA A 41 4.81 18.03 -0.96
C ALA A 41 3.54 17.30 -0.45
N ASN A 42 2.66 16.88 -1.35
CA ASN A 42 1.43 16.17 -1.03
C ASN A 42 1.57 14.64 -1.10
N TYR A 43 2.78 14.12 -1.30
CA TYR A 43 3.07 12.69 -1.38
C TYR A 43 3.94 12.24 -0.21
N THR A 44 3.63 11.08 0.38
CA THR A 44 4.45 10.46 1.41
C THR A 44 4.56 8.96 1.16
N PHE A 45 5.78 8.47 1.08
CA PHE A 45 6.06 7.04 0.99
C PHE A 45 6.37 6.47 2.38
N ILE A 46 5.73 5.36 2.71
CA ILE A 46 5.94 4.63 3.96
C ILE A 46 6.34 3.22 3.61
N LYS A 47 7.57 2.85 3.95
CA LYS A 47 8.03 1.48 3.81
C LYS A 47 7.50 0.66 4.97
N GLY A 48 6.63 -0.30 4.69
CA GLY A 48 6.02 -1.13 5.73
C GLY A 48 5.10 -2.20 5.14
N ASP A 49 4.67 -3.12 5.99
CA ASP A 49 3.83 -4.24 5.59
C ASP A 49 2.38 -4.02 6.01
N VAL A 50 1.43 -4.28 5.12
CA VAL A 50 -0.01 -4.19 5.41
C VAL A 50 -0.46 -5.17 6.51
N ARG A 51 0.33 -6.21 6.77
CA ARG A 51 0.09 -7.17 7.86
C ARG A 51 0.50 -6.63 9.24
N ASP A 52 1.26 -5.53 9.30
CA ASP A 52 1.64 -4.90 10.56
C ASP A 52 0.47 -4.08 11.10
N SER A 53 -0.30 -4.68 12.01
CA SER A 53 -1.47 -4.03 12.57
C SER A 53 -1.14 -2.77 13.36
N GLN A 54 0.02 -2.70 14.02
CA GLN A 54 0.40 -1.51 14.78
C GLN A 54 0.71 -0.34 13.86
N LEU A 55 1.43 -0.61 12.76
CA LEU A 55 1.68 0.41 11.73
C LEU A 55 0.37 0.87 11.09
N VAL A 56 -0.50 -0.06 10.68
CA VAL A 56 -1.78 0.28 10.05
C VAL A 56 -2.64 1.09 11.02
N ASP A 57 -2.81 0.66 12.27
CA ASP A 57 -3.56 1.42 13.29
C ASP A 57 -2.96 2.83 13.52
N HIS A 58 -1.63 2.95 13.49
CA HIS A 58 -0.96 4.25 13.58
C HIS A 58 -1.27 5.17 12.39
N LEU A 59 -1.31 4.63 11.16
CA LEU A 59 -1.65 5.39 9.96
C LEU A 59 -3.10 5.84 9.96
N PHE A 60 -4.04 5.02 10.44
CA PHE A 60 -5.44 5.43 10.56
C PHE A 60 -5.60 6.55 11.60
N SER A 61 -4.98 6.41 12.76
CA SER A 61 -5.12 7.38 13.87
C SER A 61 -4.42 8.72 13.61
N THR A 62 -3.23 8.73 13.00
CA THR A 62 -2.48 9.96 12.72
C THR A 62 -2.74 10.53 11.33
N GLY A 63 -3.22 9.68 10.43
CA GLY A 63 -3.30 9.96 9.02
C GLY A 63 -4.69 10.33 8.52
N SER A 64 -5.71 10.57 9.37
CA SER A 64 -7.04 11.06 8.96
C SER A 64 -7.47 10.56 7.57
N ILE A 65 -7.57 9.24 7.41
CA ILE A 65 -7.70 8.60 6.10
C ILE A 65 -9.16 8.62 5.66
N ASP A 66 -9.45 9.33 4.56
CA ASP A 66 -10.80 9.38 3.99
C ASP A 66 -11.09 8.23 3.02
N VAL A 67 -10.07 7.80 2.26
CA VAL A 67 -10.21 6.80 1.19
C VAL A 67 -9.00 5.87 1.18
N ILE A 68 -9.28 4.58 0.97
CA ILE A 68 -8.25 3.53 0.91
C ILE A 68 -8.31 2.83 -0.44
N PHE A 69 -7.17 2.76 -1.11
CA PHE A 69 -6.96 1.92 -2.28
C PHE A 69 -6.07 0.74 -1.88
N HIS A 70 -6.65 -0.45 -1.71
CA HIS A 70 -5.90 -1.66 -1.31
C HIS A 70 -5.41 -2.44 -2.54
N LEU A 71 -4.12 -2.31 -2.86
CA LEU A 71 -3.48 -3.00 -3.99
C LEU A 71 -2.34 -3.94 -3.56
N ALA A 72 -2.02 -4.00 -2.27
CA ALA A 72 -0.93 -4.84 -1.75
C ALA A 72 -1.33 -6.32 -1.78
N ALA A 73 -0.62 -7.13 -2.56
CA ALA A 73 -0.89 -8.55 -2.72
C ALA A 73 0.34 -9.31 -3.26
N GLN A 74 0.44 -10.60 -2.93
CA GLN A 74 1.23 -11.56 -3.70
C GLN A 74 0.38 -12.11 -4.85
N THR A 75 0.86 -11.95 -6.08
CA THR A 75 0.07 -12.23 -7.30
C THR A 75 0.71 -13.24 -8.25
N HIS A 76 1.95 -13.67 -8.01
CA HIS A 76 2.64 -14.58 -8.92
C HIS A 76 2.12 -16.02 -8.82
N VAL A 77 1.39 -16.44 -9.84
CA VAL A 77 0.68 -17.72 -9.88
C VAL A 77 1.64 -18.90 -9.63
N GLU A 78 2.81 -18.94 -10.27
CA GLU A 78 3.71 -20.08 -10.07
C GLU A 78 4.30 -20.16 -8.66
N ALA A 79 4.51 -19.00 -8.01
CA ALA A 79 5.04 -18.95 -6.66
C ALA A 79 3.98 -19.39 -5.63
N SER A 80 2.69 -19.23 -5.95
CA SER A 80 1.60 -19.65 -5.08
C SER A 80 1.52 -21.17 -4.95
N PHE A 81 1.86 -21.93 -6.00
CA PHE A 81 1.95 -23.40 -5.92
C PHE A 81 3.04 -23.87 -4.96
N ARG A 82 4.12 -23.08 -4.78
CA ARG A 82 5.24 -23.44 -3.90
C ARG A 82 4.99 -23.06 -2.44
N SER A 83 4.24 -21.98 -2.20
CA SER A 83 4.00 -21.48 -0.85
C SER A 83 2.64 -20.77 -0.71
N ALA A 84 1.57 -21.55 -0.76
CA ALA A 84 0.20 -21.04 -0.59
C ALA A 84 0.01 -20.29 0.75
N SER A 85 0.69 -20.72 1.83
CA SER A 85 0.61 -20.05 3.13
C SER A 85 1.16 -18.62 3.12
N SER A 86 2.17 -18.32 2.29
CA SER A 86 2.68 -16.96 2.11
C SER A 86 1.62 -16.05 1.48
N PHE A 87 0.96 -16.55 0.43
CA PHE A 87 -0.08 -15.83 -0.28
C PHE A 87 -1.30 -15.58 0.60
N GLN A 88 -1.70 -16.57 1.41
CA GLN A 88 -2.76 -16.39 2.40
C GLN A 88 -2.40 -15.29 3.40
N ARG A 89 -1.19 -15.30 3.97
CA ARG A 89 -0.77 -14.27 4.93
C ARG A 89 -0.82 -12.87 4.33
N VAL A 90 -0.37 -12.69 3.10
CA VAL A 90 -0.38 -11.35 2.48
C VAL A 90 -1.79 -10.96 2.05
N ASN A 91 -2.48 -11.81 1.29
CA ASN A 91 -3.72 -11.44 0.62
C ASN A 91 -4.94 -11.50 1.55
N VAL A 92 -4.96 -12.44 2.50
CA VAL A 92 -6.07 -12.61 3.44
C VAL A 92 -5.78 -11.89 4.74
N ASP A 93 -4.70 -12.24 5.45
CA ASP A 93 -4.46 -11.64 6.76
C ASP A 93 -4.15 -10.14 6.65
N GLY A 94 -3.42 -9.71 5.63
CA GLY A 94 -3.19 -8.29 5.35
C GLY A 94 -4.49 -7.52 5.09
N THR A 95 -5.41 -8.09 4.31
CA THR A 95 -6.74 -7.49 4.10
C THR A 95 -7.54 -7.43 5.39
N ARG A 96 -7.47 -8.48 6.22
CA ARG A 96 -8.13 -8.49 7.54
C ARG A 96 -7.60 -7.38 8.44
N VAL A 97 -6.29 -7.18 8.52
CA VAL A 97 -5.68 -6.09 9.30
C VAL A 97 -6.23 -4.73 8.86
N LEU A 98 -6.32 -4.49 7.56
CA LEU A 98 -6.82 -3.24 7.01
C LEU A 98 -8.31 -3.00 7.33
N LEU A 99 -9.14 -4.04 7.21
CA LEU A 99 -10.57 -3.98 7.54
C LEU A 99 -10.79 -3.78 9.04
N ASP A 100 -10.04 -4.48 9.88
CA ASP A 100 -10.11 -4.35 11.33
C ASP A 100 -9.74 -2.92 11.78
N ALA A 101 -8.73 -2.31 11.15
CA ALA A 101 -8.33 -0.92 11.40
C ALA A 101 -9.39 0.08 10.94
N ALA A 102 -10.00 -0.13 9.76
CA ALA A 102 -11.03 0.76 9.21
C ALA A 102 -12.38 0.71 9.94
N HIS A 103 -12.67 -0.40 10.64
CA HIS A 103 -13.89 -0.55 11.43
C HIS A 103 -13.81 0.17 12.78
N ARG A 104 -12.61 0.43 13.30
CA ARG A 104 -12.40 1.07 14.62
C ARG A 104 -12.63 2.57 14.56
#